data_AF-W9C2F4-F1
#
_entry.id   AF-W9C2F4-F1
#
_cell.length_a   1.000
_cell.length_b   1.000
_cell.length_c   1.000
_cell.angle_alpha   90.00
_cell.angle_beta   90.00
_cell.angle_gamma   90.00
#
_symmetry.space_group_name_H-M   'P 1'
#
loop_
_entity.id
_entity.type
_entity.pdbx_description
1 polymer ?
#
loop_
_entity_poly.entity_id
_entity_poly.type
_entity_poly.pdbx_seq_one_letter_code
_entity_poly.pdbx_strand_id
1 'polypeptide(L)' 'MPKPSLRSRITLNNGIKMPRIHLGVYMTSGHETVTAVTIALSAGYEAFEEQVGFAINNWLNVIPVTGLRRN' A
#
# COMPACT_ATOMS: atom_id res chain seq x y z
N MET A 1 4.52 -27.89 0.31
CA MET A 1 4.82 -26.53 -0.19
C MET A 1 5.56 -25.77 0.91
N PRO A 2 6.57 -24.94 0.58
CA PRO A 2 7.23 -24.09 1.58
C PRO A 2 6.22 -23.15 2.24
N LYS A 3 6.30 -23.00 3.56
CA LYS A 3 5.43 -22.10 4.32
C LYS A 3 5.74 -20.65 3.92
N PRO A 4 4.75 -19.82 3.56
CA PRO A 4 4.98 -18.44 3.18
C PRO A 4 5.47 -17.62 4.39
N SER A 5 6.44 -16.75 4.14
CA SER A 5 6.97 -15.74 5.06
C SER A 5 6.81 -14.34 4.45
N LEU A 6 7.02 -13.28 5.22
CA LEU A 6 6.91 -11.90 4.72
C LEU A 6 7.83 -11.61 3.51
N ARG A 7 8.99 -12.29 3.46
CA ARG A 7 9.93 -12.20 2.33
C ARG A 7 9.61 -13.13 1.16
N SER A 8 8.66 -14.06 1.32
CA SER A 8 8.33 -15.00 0.26
C SER A 8 7.69 -14.27 -0.93
N ARG A 9 8.20 -14.57 -2.13
CA ARG A 9 7.76 -13.97 -3.40
C ARG A 9 7.18 -15.02 -4.34
N ILE A 10 6.29 -14.59 -5.23
CA ILE A 10 5.79 -15.36 -6.38
C ILE A 10 6.16 -14.60 -7.65
N THR A 11 6.54 -15.33 -8.70
CA THR A 11 6.82 -14.74 -10.02
C THR A 11 5.52 -14.72 -10.83
N LEU A 12 5.15 -13.55 -11.32
CA LEU A 12 3.99 -13.35 -12.18
C LEU A 12 4.30 -13.81 -13.62
N ASN A 13 3.26 -13.94 -14.44
CA ASN A 13 3.38 -14.35 -15.86
C ASN A 13 4.26 -13.40 -16.71
N ASN A 14 4.49 -12.18 -16.24
CA ASN A 14 5.36 -11.18 -16.84
C ASN A 14 6.79 -11.17 -16.27
N GLY A 15 7.15 -12.14 -15.41
CA GLY A 15 8.47 -12.26 -14.81
C GLY A 15 8.71 -11.38 -13.57
N ILE A 16 7.78 -10.50 -13.19
CA ILE A 16 7.90 -9.65 -12.00
C ILE A 16 7.72 -10.50 -10.73
N LYS A 17 8.53 -10.23 -9.70
CA LYS A 17 8.41 -10.86 -8.38
C LYS A 17 7.49 -10.04 -7.48
N MET A 18 6.38 -10.63 -7.04
CA MET A 18 5.41 -10.04 -6.13
C MET A 18 5.50 -10.69 -4.75
N PRO A 19 5.39 -9.95 -3.63
CA PRO A 19 5.25 -10.56 -2.31
C PRO A 19 4.02 -11.46 -2.25
N ARG A 20 4.08 -12.50 -1.42
CA ARG A 20 2.95 -13.43 -1.25
C ARG A 20 2.00 -13.00 -0.14
N ILE A 21 2.44 -12.10 0.74
CA ILE A 21 1.68 -11.59 1.88
C ILE A 21 1.62 -10.08 1.74
N HIS A 22 0.43 -9.54 1.56
CA HIS A 22 0.15 -8.11 1.42
C HIS A 22 -0.69 -7.61 2.59
N LEU A 23 -0.56 -6.32 2.94
CA LEU A 23 -1.49 -5.65 3.84
C LEU A 23 -2.68 -5.12 3.04
N GLY A 24 -3.88 -5.59 3.35
CA GLY A 24 -5.13 -4.99 2.87
C GLY A 24 -5.52 -3.79 3.73
N VAL A 25 -5.74 -2.63 3.10
CA VAL A 25 -6.08 -1.37 3.79
C VAL A 25 -7.49 -0.86 3.48
N TYR A 26 -8.31 -1.67 2.79
CA TYR A 26 -9.62 -1.30 2.24
C TYR A 26 -10.62 -0.67 3.24
N MET A 27 -10.66 -1.13 4.49
CA MET A 27 -11.59 -0.63 5.51
C MET A 27 -11.00 0.49 6.39
N THR A 28 -9.76 0.92 6.12
CA THR A 28 -9.11 1.97 6.90
C THR A 28 -9.15 3.29 6.12
N SER A 29 -9.20 4.42 6.82
CA SER A 29 -9.06 5.74 6.18
C SER A 29 -8.24 6.72 7.03
N GLY A 30 -7.69 7.75 6.39
CA GLY A 30 -6.99 8.85 7.06
C GLY A 30 -5.85 8.38 7.98
N HIS A 31 -5.85 8.85 9.23
CA HIS A 31 -4.82 8.55 10.22
C HIS A 31 -4.69 7.06 10.56
N GLU A 32 -5.78 6.30 10.48
CA GLU A 32 -5.78 4.86 10.74
C GLU A 32 -4.99 4.11 9.67
N THR A 33 -5.19 4.45 8.39
CA THR A 33 -4.42 3.89 7.28
C THR A 33 -2.93 4.22 7.41
N VAL A 34 -2.60 5.48 7.73
CA VAL A 34 -1.20 5.91 7.91
C VAL A 34 -0.53 5.12 9.02
N THR A 35 -1.22 4.94 10.15
CA THR A 35 -0.70 4.18 11.29
C THR A 35 -0.53 2.70 10.95
N ALA A 36 -1.54 2.09 10.32
CA ALA A 36 -1.49 0.69 9.90
C ALA A 36 -0.36 0.40 8.91
N VAL A 37 -0.16 1.28 7.92
CA VAL A 37 0.94 1.16 6.95
C VAL A 37 2.30 1.33 7.64
N THR A 38 2.44 2.29 8.55
CA THR A 38 3.68 2.54 9.29
C THR A 38 4.08 1.32 10.13
N ILE A 39 3.11 0.71 10.82
CA ILE A 39 3.34 -0.51 11.62
C ILE A 39 3.67 -1.70 10.72
N ALA A 40 3.01 -1.85 9.58
CA ALA A 40 3.30 -2.95 8.67
C ALA A 40 4.68 -2.84 8.02
N LEU A 41 5.13 -1.64 7.67
CA LEU A 41 6.50 -1.41 7.19
C LEU A 41 7.53 -1.79 8.26
N SER A 42 7.33 -1.40 9.53
CA SER A 42 8.24 -1.78 10.61
C SER A 42 8.23 -3.28 10.90
N ALA A 43 7.09 -3.95 10.68
CA ALA A 43 6.96 -5.40 10.77
C ALA A 43 7.57 -6.15 9.56
N GLY A 44 8.00 -5.45 8.50
CA GLY A 44 8.65 -6.04 7.33
C GLY A 44 7.70 -6.45 6.20
N TYR A 45 6.50 -5.87 6.13
CA TYR A 45 5.66 -5.98 4.94
C TYR A 45 6.24 -5.16 3.79
N GLU A 46 6.24 -5.75 2.59
CA GLU A 46 6.85 -5.15 1.40
C GLU A 46 5.83 -4.92 0.28
N ALA A 47 4.56 -5.25 0.49
CA ALA A 47 3.48 -4.95 -0.43
C ALA A 47 2.15 -4.66 0.27
N PHE A 48 1.39 -3.78 -0.37
CA PHE A 48 0.15 -3.20 0.10
C PHE A 48 -0.86 -3.27 -1.06
N GLU A 49 -2.10 -3.69 -0.77
CA GLU A 49 -3.14 -3.80 -1.79
C GLU A 49 -3.76 -2.43 -2.09
N GLU A 50 -3.71 -2.00 -3.35
CA GLU A 50 -4.22 -0.73 -3.84
C GLU A 50 -5.72 -0.78 -4.17
N GLN A 51 -6.58 -1.34 -3.31
CA GLN A 51 -8.01 -0.92 -3.32
C GLN A 51 -8.16 0.37 -2.52
N VAL A 52 -7.31 1.33 -2.89
CA VAL A 52 -6.99 2.60 -2.23
C VAL A 52 -7.14 3.77 -3.20
N GLY A 53 -7.15 3.49 -4.51
CA GLY A 53 -7.19 4.50 -5.56
C GLY A 53 -8.35 5.48 -5.41
N PHE A 54 -9.54 5.06 -4.97
CA PHE A 54 -10.66 5.99 -4.84
C PHE A 54 -10.53 6.90 -3.62
N ALA A 55 -10.15 6.37 -2.45
CA ALA A 55 -10.08 7.14 -1.20
C ALA A 55 -8.91 8.13 -1.19
N ILE A 56 -7.73 7.74 -1.69
CA ILE A 56 -6.56 8.64 -1.79
C ILE A 56 -6.76 9.68 -2.89
N ASN A 57 -7.29 9.31 -4.08
CA ASN A 57 -7.58 10.31 -5.10
C ASN A 57 -8.65 11.30 -4.64
N ASN A 58 -9.64 10.88 -3.85
CA ASN A 58 -10.61 11.83 -3.28
C ASN A 58 -9.93 12.75 -2.25
N TRP A 59 -9.07 12.22 -1.37
CA TRP A 59 -8.35 13.04 -0.38
C TRP A 59 -7.37 14.04 -1.00
N LEU A 60 -6.63 13.64 -2.04
CA LEU A 60 -5.71 14.52 -2.76
C LEU A 60 -6.42 15.67 -3.50
N ASN A 61 -7.69 15.49 -3.89
CA ASN A 61 -8.48 16.50 -4.60
C ASN A 61 -9.28 17.42 -3.66
N VAL A 62 -9.41 17.09 -2.37
CA VAL A 62 -10.21 17.85 -1.39
C VAL A 62 -9.35 18.83 -0.57
N ILE A 63 -8.02 18.68 -0.56
CA ILE A 63 -7.11 19.66 0.03
C ILE A 63 -6.71 20.69 -1.04
N PRO A 64 -6.95 22.00 -0.84
CA PRO A 64 -6.31 23.01 -1.66
C PRO A 64 -4.82 22.92 -1.39
N VAL A 65 -4.04 22.39 -2.34
CA VAL A 65 -2.59 22.37 -2.25
C VAL A 65 -2.11 23.81 -2.40
N THR A 66 -2.08 24.54 -1.28
CA THR A 66 -1.40 25.81 -1.16
C THR A 66 0.10 25.55 -1.33
N GLY A 67 0.61 25.70 -2.56
CA GLY A 67 2.01 26.07 -2.74
C GLY A 67 2.92 25.16 -3.58
N LEU A 68 2.42 24.15 -4.29
CA LEU A 68 3.26 23.49 -5.31
C LEU A 68 2.65 23.66 -6.70
N ARG A 69 3.01 24.77 -7.34
CA ARG A 69 2.86 24.96 -8.79
C ARG A 69 3.63 23.82 -9.46
N ARG A 70 2.89 22.90 -10.09
CA ARG A 70 3.43 22.05 -11.14
C ARG A 70 3.70 22.96 -12.34
N ASN A 71 4.98 23.19 -12.64
CA ASN A 71 5.40 23.47 -14.02
C ASN A 71 5.36 22.17 -14.81
#